data_AF-A0A8S0VH32-F1
#
_entry.id   AF-A0A8S0VH32-F1
#
_cell.length_a   1.000
_cell.length_b   1.000
_cell.length_c   1.000
_cell.angle_alpha   90.00
_cell.angle_beta   90.00
_cell.angle_gamma   90.00
#
_symmetry.space_group_name_H-M   'P 1'
#
loop_
_entity.id
_entity.type
_entity.pdbx_description
1 polymer ?
#
loop_
_entity_poly.entity_id
_entity_poly.type
_entity_poly.pdbx_seq_one_letter_code
_entity_poly.pdbx_strand_id
1 'polypeptide(L)'
;MARIARNCIQSMLKVVNSGIGMVGIAMIIYSLWMLRVWNRHLESDSSAPWFIYTILGIGVILCLITCSGHIAAETTNGCCLWIYMVFIFLLLVLEAAVTADVILNHDWEEDFPDDQTGNFDQLKDFIRQNFDTIKWIGITVVALEALSMLMAIILKALGPHPARYYESDDDDPPERVPLLRNYAPPPPHVAGDQLYGTKNDSSITRINIKASR
;
A
#
# COMPACT_ATOMS: atom_id res chain seq x y z
N MET A 1 1.45 -0.73 22.79
CA MET A 1 0.15 -1.00 22.12
C MET A 1 0.19 -0.73 20.62
N ALA A 2 0.45 0.50 20.15
CA ALA A 2 0.41 0.83 18.72
C ALA A 2 1.36 -0.01 17.82
N ARG A 3 2.57 -0.35 18.32
CA ARG A 3 3.53 -1.21 17.59
C ARG A 3 2.99 -2.64 17.38
N ILE A 4 2.43 -3.23 18.43
CA ILE A 4 1.86 -4.59 18.39
C ILE A 4 0.64 -4.62 17.46
N ALA A 5 -0.25 -3.63 17.58
CA ALA A 5 -1.41 -3.49 16.71
C ALA A 5 -1.00 -3.39 15.23
N ARG A 6 0.04 -2.60 14.91
CA ARG A 6 0.55 -2.52 13.54
C ARG A 6 1.09 -3.85 13.03
N ASN A 7 1.93 -4.53 13.81
CA ASN A 7 2.50 -5.82 13.40
C ASN A 7 1.38 -6.84 13.15
N CYS A 8 0.33 -6.82 13.96
CA CYS A 8 -0.87 -7.64 13.77
C CYS A 8 -1.56 -7.31 12.44
N ILE A 9 -1.83 -6.02 12.17
CA ILE A 9 -2.47 -5.57 10.93
C ILE A 9 -1.63 -5.94 9.70
N GLN A 10 -0.32 -5.71 9.74
CA GLN A 10 0.59 -6.09 8.65
C GLN A 10 0.60 -7.60 8.41
N SER A 11 0.61 -8.40 9.48
CA SER A 11 0.55 -9.86 9.38
C SER A 11 -0.76 -10.33 8.76
N MET A 12 -1.90 -9.82 9.23
CA MET A 12 -3.22 -10.15 8.68
C MET A 12 -3.33 -9.77 7.20
N LEU A 13 -2.87 -8.57 6.83
CA LEU A 13 -2.89 -8.11 5.44
C LEU A 13 -2.02 -8.99 4.53
N LYS A 14 -0.87 -9.47 5.02
CA LYS A 14 -0.04 -10.44 4.28
C LYS A 14 -0.73 -11.80 4.14
N VAL A 15 -1.42 -12.28 5.18
CA VAL A 15 -2.13 -13.57 5.13
C VAL A 15 -3.26 -13.52 4.12
N VAL A 16 -4.09 -12.47 4.14
CA VAL A 16 -5.19 -12.30 3.17
C VAL A 16 -4.65 -12.20 1.74
N ASN A 17 -3.64 -11.36 1.50
CA ASN A 17 -3.04 -11.22 0.18
C ASN A 17 -2.36 -12.52 -0.29
N SER A 18 -1.69 -13.26 0.59
CA SER A 18 -1.11 -14.56 0.25
C SER A 18 -2.19 -15.57 -0.20
N GLY A 19 -3.34 -15.58 0.47
CA GLY A 19 -4.50 -16.38 0.07
C GLY A 19 -4.95 -16.07 -1.36
N ILE A 20 -5.09 -14.78 -1.68
CA ILE A 20 -5.46 -14.31 -3.02
C ILE A 20 -4.39 -14.67 -4.06
N GLY A 21 -3.11 -14.57 -3.70
CA GLY A 21 -1.99 -14.94 -4.57
C GLY A 21 -1.98 -16.42 -4.92
N MET A 22 -2.26 -17.30 -3.96
CA MET A 22 -2.38 -18.73 -4.23
C MET A 22 -3.50 -19.03 -5.22
N VAL A 23 -4.66 -18.35 -5.10
CA VAL A 23 -5.76 -18.46 -6.06
C VAL A 23 -5.31 -17.98 -7.44
N GLY A 24 -4.62 -16.83 -7.53
CA GLY A 24 -4.07 -16.33 -8.79
C GLY A 24 -3.08 -17.29 -9.46
N ILE A 25 -2.16 -17.89 -8.69
CA ILE A 25 -1.22 -18.89 -9.19
C ILE A 25 -1.96 -20.14 -9.68
N ALA A 26 -2.96 -20.63 -8.94
CA ALA A 26 -3.77 -21.77 -9.35
C ALA A 26 -4.52 -21.49 -10.66
N MET A 27 -5.11 -20.29 -10.80
CA MET A 27 -5.75 -19.85 -12.04
C MET A 27 -4.78 -19.81 -13.23
N ILE A 28 -3.56 -19.29 -13.03
CA ILE A 28 -2.53 -19.27 -14.08
C ILE A 28 -2.14 -20.68 -14.49
N ILE A 29 -1.83 -21.56 -13.53
CA ILE A 29 -1.44 -22.96 -13.82
C ILE A 29 -2.56 -23.68 -14.57
N TYR A 30 -3.81 -23.52 -14.12
CA TYR A 30 -4.97 -24.14 -14.75
C TYR A 30 -5.20 -23.60 -16.17
N SER A 31 -5.07 -22.28 -16.37
CA SER A 31 -5.19 -21.66 -17.70
C SER A 31 -4.11 -22.13 -18.67
N LEU A 32 -2.86 -22.23 -18.21
CA LEU A 32 -1.76 -22.77 -19.01
C LEU A 32 -1.97 -24.24 -19.36
N TRP A 33 -2.55 -25.01 -18.44
CA TRP A 33 -2.95 -26.40 -18.71
C TRP A 33 -4.05 -26.47 -19.77
N MET A 34 -5.11 -25.67 -19.65
CA MET A 34 -6.19 -25.59 -20.66
C MET A 34 -5.64 -25.16 -22.03
N LEU A 35 -4.76 -24.16 -22.06
CA LEU A 35 -4.11 -23.69 -23.30
C LEU A 35 -3.29 -24.79 -23.96
N ARG A 36 -2.55 -25.58 -23.17
CA ARG A 36 -1.80 -26.73 -23.68
C ARG A 36 -2.72 -27.83 -24.21
N VAL A 37 -3.84 -28.09 -23.54
CA VAL A 37 -4.85 -29.07 -24.00
C VAL A 37 -5.45 -28.61 -25.32
N TRP A 38 -5.84 -27.35 -25.42
CA TRP A 38 -6.37 -26.72 -26.63
C TRP A 38 -5.38 -26.79 -27.80
N ASN A 39 -4.14 -26.38 -27.58
CA ASN A 39 -3.11 -26.36 -28.62
C ASN A 39 -2.78 -27.75 -29.20
N ARG A 40 -3.09 -28.84 -28.48
CA ARG A 40 -2.92 -30.20 -28.99
C ARG A 40 -4.02 -30.65 -29.97
N HIS A 41 -5.18 -30.00 -29.96
CA HIS A 41 -6.35 -30.36 -30.77
C HIS A 41 -6.62 -29.32 -31.86
N LEU A 42 -5.73 -28.34 -32.04
CA LEU A 42 -5.92 -27.24 -32.98
C LEU A 42 -5.71 -27.71 -34.42
N GLU A 43 -6.80 -27.78 -35.20
CA GLU A 43 -6.72 -27.64 -36.66
C GLU A 43 -6.54 -26.15 -36.99
N SER A 44 -5.81 -25.83 -38.07
CA SER A 44 -5.20 -24.51 -38.34
C SER A 44 -6.12 -23.28 -38.37
N ASP A 45 -7.45 -23.45 -38.33
CA ASP A 45 -8.44 -22.38 -38.50
C ASP A 45 -9.22 -22.01 -37.21
N SER A 46 -8.88 -22.59 -36.05
CA SER A 46 -9.59 -22.26 -34.81
C SER A 46 -9.27 -20.85 -34.28
N SER A 47 -10.33 -20.10 -33.95
CA SER A 47 -10.24 -18.76 -33.35
C SER A 47 -9.57 -18.78 -31.97
N ALA A 48 -9.01 -17.64 -31.56
CA ALA A 48 -8.33 -17.50 -30.27
C ALA A 48 -9.27 -17.84 -29.10
N PRO A 49 -8.89 -18.73 -28.16
CA PRO A 49 -9.75 -19.16 -27.06
C PRO A 49 -9.86 -18.06 -26.00
N TRP A 50 -10.75 -17.09 -26.24
CA TRP A 50 -10.90 -15.88 -25.44
C TRP A 50 -11.07 -16.19 -23.95
N PHE A 51 -11.86 -17.21 -23.61
CA PHE A 51 -12.11 -17.65 -22.23
C PHE A 51 -10.85 -18.10 -21.49
N ILE A 52 -9.94 -18.80 -22.17
CA ILE A 52 -8.66 -19.22 -21.56
C ILE A 52 -7.80 -17.98 -21.26
N TYR A 53 -7.78 -17.00 -22.16
CA TYR A 53 -7.02 -15.77 -21.96
C TYR A 53 -7.60 -14.87 -20.87
N THR A 54 -8.93 -14.84 -20.68
CA THR A 54 -9.55 -14.06 -19.61
C THR A 54 -9.20 -14.65 -18.23
N ILE A 55 -9.30 -15.98 -18.05
CA ILE A 55 -8.89 -16.63 -16.79
C ILE A 55 -7.40 -16.42 -16.52
N LEU A 56 -6.56 -16.53 -17.55
CA LEU A 56 -5.14 -16.25 -17.43
C LEU A 56 -4.88 -14.80 -17.00
N GLY A 57 -5.55 -13.84 -17.64
CA GLY A 57 -5.45 -12.41 -17.35
C GLY A 57 -5.85 -12.08 -15.92
N ILE A 58 -7.00 -12.60 -15.45
CA ILE A 58 -7.46 -12.44 -14.08
C ILE A 58 -6.43 -13.01 -13.10
N GLY A 59 -5.91 -14.21 -13.35
CA GLY A 59 -4.88 -14.82 -12.50
C GLY A 59 -3.61 -13.96 -12.38
N VAL A 60 -3.13 -13.39 -13.49
CA VAL A 60 -1.97 -12.47 -13.50
C VAL A 60 -2.27 -11.20 -12.70
N ILE A 61 -3.46 -10.59 -12.88
CA ILE A 61 -3.86 -9.39 -12.14
C ILE A 61 -3.90 -9.69 -10.63
N LEU A 62 -4.49 -10.80 -10.20
CA LEU A 62 -4.52 -11.19 -8.78
C LEU A 62 -3.12 -11.37 -8.19
N CYS A 63 -2.18 -11.92 -8.97
CA CYS A 63 -0.78 -12.02 -8.56
C CYS A 63 -0.12 -10.64 -8.40
N LEU A 64 -0.37 -9.70 -9.33
CA LEU A 64 0.16 -8.33 -9.24
C LEU A 64 -0.38 -7.60 -8.00
N ILE A 65 -1.69 -7.74 -7.74
CA ILE A 65 -2.34 -7.15 -6.56
C ILE A 65 -1.73 -7.75 -5.29
N THR A 66 -1.54 -9.06 -5.24
CA THR A 66 -0.88 -9.75 -4.13
C THR A 66 0.53 -9.24 -3.88
N CYS A 67 1.37 -9.17 -4.93
CA CYS A 67 2.73 -8.65 -4.82
C CYS A 67 2.72 -7.22 -4.27
N SER A 68 1.84 -6.35 -4.78
CA SER A 68 1.69 -4.99 -4.30
C SER A 68 1.25 -4.93 -2.83
N GLY A 69 0.36 -5.84 -2.39
CA GLY A 69 -0.12 -5.95 -1.02
C GLY A 69 0.97 -6.38 -0.03
N HIS A 70 1.82 -7.34 -0.42
CA HIS A 70 2.99 -7.73 0.39
C HIS A 70 3.98 -6.57 0.54
N ILE A 71 4.29 -5.88 -0.56
CA ILE A 71 5.18 -4.72 -0.56
C ILE A 71 4.57 -3.58 0.27
N ALA A 72 3.27 -3.32 0.17
CA ALA A 72 2.56 -2.31 0.93
C ALA A 72 2.59 -2.61 2.44
N ALA A 73 2.40 -3.87 2.83
CA ALA A 73 2.48 -4.30 4.22
C ALA A 73 3.88 -4.13 4.81
N GLU A 74 4.95 -4.38 4.03
CA GLU A 74 6.34 -4.33 4.50
C GLU A 74 6.95 -2.93 4.49
N THR A 75 6.80 -2.22 3.38
CA THR A 75 7.57 -1.00 3.16
C THR A 75 7.04 0.18 3.95
N THR A 76 5.77 0.17 4.35
CA THR A 76 5.06 1.35 4.90
C THR A 76 5.35 2.63 4.07
N ASN A 77 5.69 2.46 2.78
CA ASN A 77 5.96 3.55 1.86
C ASN A 77 4.61 4.07 1.38
N GLY A 78 4.38 5.38 1.47
CA GLY A 78 3.12 5.99 1.08
C GLY A 78 2.73 5.67 -0.36
N CYS A 79 3.70 5.57 -1.28
CA CYS A 79 3.46 5.27 -2.69
C CYS A 79 2.95 3.83 -2.92
N CYS A 80 3.64 2.81 -2.39
CA CYS A 80 3.23 1.41 -2.54
C CYS A 80 1.88 1.12 -1.90
N LEU A 81 1.63 1.73 -0.73
CA LEU A 81 0.34 1.63 -0.05
C LEU A 81 -0.79 2.27 -0.88
N TRP A 82 -0.52 3.41 -1.53
CA TRP A 82 -1.52 4.06 -2.38
C TRP A 82 -1.80 3.26 -3.66
N ILE A 83 -0.78 2.69 -4.30
CA ILE A 83 -0.94 1.78 -5.44
C ILE A 83 -1.82 0.59 -5.07
N TYR A 84 -1.54 -0.06 -3.93
CA TYR A 84 -2.36 -1.16 -3.43
C TYR A 84 -3.82 -0.75 -3.19
N MET A 85 -4.04 0.41 -2.56
CA MET A 85 -5.37 0.95 -2.32
C MET A 85 -6.15 1.24 -3.60
N VAL A 86 -5.46 1.75 -4.63
CA VAL A 86 -6.06 1.97 -5.96
C VAL A 86 -6.45 0.63 -6.57
N PHE A 87 -5.62 -0.41 -6.48
CA PHE A 87 -5.98 -1.74 -6.98
C PHE A 87 -7.22 -2.31 -6.28
N ILE A 88 -7.28 -2.29 -4.95
CA ILE A 88 -8.45 -2.76 -4.19
C ILE A 88 -9.71 -1.94 -4.54
N PHE A 89 -9.57 -0.61 -4.70
CA PHE A 89 -10.69 0.23 -5.13
C PHE A 89 -11.18 -0.13 -6.54
N LEU A 90 -10.25 -0.39 -7.48
CA LEU A 90 -10.61 -0.81 -8.83
C LEU A 90 -11.29 -2.18 -8.84
N LEU A 91 -10.89 -3.12 -7.97
CA LEU A 91 -11.59 -4.40 -7.81
C LEU A 91 -13.02 -4.19 -7.32
N LEU A 92 -13.22 -3.38 -6.27
CA LEU A 92 -14.57 -3.06 -5.77
C LEU A 92 -15.46 -2.40 -6.83
N VAL A 93 -14.89 -1.47 -7.62
CA VAL A 93 -15.63 -0.83 -8.72
C VAL A 93 -15.96 -1.84 -9.82
N LEU A 94 -15.03 -2.73 -10.17
CA LEU A 94 -15.25 -3.78 -11.16
C LEU A 94 -16.33 -4.78 -10.70
N GLU A 95 -16.27 -5.23 -9.45
CA GLU A 95 -17.29 -6.12 -8.86
C GLU A 95 -18.67 -5.45 -8.83
N ALA A 96 -18.72 -4.17 -8.44
CA ALA A 96 -19.97 -3.40 -8.45
C ALA A 96 -20.49 -3.21 -9.88
N ALA A 97 -19.62 -2.95 -10.86
CA ALA A 97 -19.99 -2.81 -12.25
C ALA A 97 -20.53 -4.13 -12.83
N VAL A 98 -19.85 -5.25 -12.62
CA VAL A 98 -20.31 -6.59 -13.04
C VAL A 98 -21.63 -6.95 -12.35
N THR A 99 -21.77 -6.68 -11.06
CA THR A 99 -23.03 -6.95 -10.33
C THR A 99 -24.17 -6.09 -10.85
N ALA A 100 -23.91 -4.80 -11.11
CA ALA A 100 -24.90 -3.90 -11.68
C ALA A 100 -25.30 -4.33 -13.10
N ASP A 101 -24.34 -4.73 -13.92
CA ASP A 101 -24.57 -5.22 -15.28
C ASP A 101 -25.46 -6.47 -15.28
N VAL A 102 -25.14 -7.47 -14.46
CA VAL A 102 -25.96 -8.70 -14.31
C VAL A 102 -27.38 -8.41 -13.80
N ILE A 103 -27.58 -7.35 -13.00
CA ILE A 103 -28.91 -6.97 -12.48
C ILE A 103 -29.72 -6.15 -13.50
N LEU A 104 -29.07 -5.27 -14.24
CA LEU A 104 -29.72 -4.33 -15.16
C LEU A 104 -29.94 -4.93 -16.56
N ASN A 105 -29.03 -5.80 -17.00
CA ASN A 105 -29.07 -6.46 -18.29
C ASN A 105 -29.66 -7.87 -18.14
N HIS A 106 -30.91 -8.05 -18.57
CA HIS A 106 -31.60 -9.34 -18.46
C HIS A 106 -30.92 -10.43 -19.33
N ASP A 107 -30.31 -10.00 -20.43
CA ASP A 107 -29.72 -10.87 -21.46
C ASP A 107 -28.18 -10.79 -21.44
N TRP A 108 -27.57 -10.46 -20.29
CA TRP A 108 -26.10 -10.34 -20.11
C TRP A 108 -25.31 -11.59 -20.55
N GLU A 109 -25.96 -12.75 -20.57
CA GLU A 109 -25.34 -14.00 -21.04
C GLU A 109 -25.11 -14.01 -22.56
N GLU A 110 -25.88 -13.25 -23.34
CA GLU A 110 -25.79 -13.18 -24.80
C GLU A 110 -24.63 -12.29 -25.28
N ASP A 111 -24.05 -11.46 -24.40
CA ASP A 111 -22.95 -10.56 -24.73
C ASP A 111 -21.59 -11.28 -24.88
N PHE A 112 -21.49 -12.54 -24.43
CA PHE A 112 -20.26 -13.31 -24.54
C PHE A 112 -20.12 -13.95 -25.93
N PRO A 113 -18.94 -13.84 -26.56
CA PRO A 113 -18.69 -14.55 -27.82
C PRO A 113 -18.69 -16.07 -27.59
N ASP A 114 -19.14 -16.83 -28.59
CA ASP A 114 -19.15 -18.29 -28.53
C ASP A 114 -17.75 -18.86 -28.24
N ASP A 115 -17.66 -19.70 -27.22
CA ASP A 115 -16.43 -20.40 -26.85
C ASP A 115 -16.34 -21.75 -27.56
N GLN A 116 -15.49 -21.84 -28.59
CA GLN A 116 -15.24 -23.10 -29.31
C GLN A 116 -14.58 -24.19 -28.43
N THR A 117 -14.06 -23.84 -27.25
CA THR A 117 -13.40 -24.81 -26.37
C THR A 117 -14.38 -25.63 -25.53
N GLY A 118 -15.63 -25.18 -25.38
CA GLY A 118 -16.65 -25.78 -24.51
C GLY A 118 -16.36 -25.66 -23.01
N ASN A 119 -15.24 -25.05 -22.61
CA ASN A 119 -14.87 -24.87 -21.21
C ASN A 119 -15.75 -23.81 -20.54
N PHE A 120 -16.18 -22.79 -21.29
CA PHE A 120 -17.11 -21.78 -20.80
C PHE A 120 -18.47 -22.37 -20.43
N ASP A 121 -19.03 -23.25 -21.26
CA ASP A 121 -20.30 -23.94 -20.98
C ASP A 121 -20.20 -24.80 -19.71
N GLN A 122 -19.09 -25.52 -19.56
CA GLN A 122 -18.81 -26.29 -18.35
C GLN A 122 -18.75 -25.40 -17.09
N LEU A 123 -18.14 -24.20 -17.20
CA LEU A 123 -18.14 -23.22 -16.11
C LEU A 123 -19.56 -22.72 -15.81
N LYS A 124 -20.34 -22.36 -16.83
CA LYS A 124 -21.74 -21.92 -16.66
C LYS A 124 -22.57 -22.97 -15.93
N ASP A 125 -22.45 -24.23 -16.34
CA ASP A 125 -23.13 -25.35 -15.69
C ASP A 125 -22.70 -25.51 -14.23
N PHE A 126 -21.40 -25.39 -13.94
CA PHE A 126 -20.89 -25.43 -12.58
C PHE A 126 -21.44 -24.27 -11.72
N ILE A 127 -21.49 -23.06 -12.28
CA ILE A 127 -22.03 -21.88 -11.59
C ILE A 127 -23.50 -22.07 -11.29
N ARG A 128 -24.28 -22.54 -12.27
CA ARG A 128 -25.71 -22.77 -12.12
C ARG A 128 -26.03 -23.82 -11.07
N GLN A 129 -25.22 -24.87 -10.98
CA GLN A 129 -25.36 -25.92 -9.97
C GLN A 129 -25.00 -25.45 -8.55
N ASN A 130 -24.11 -24.46 -8.42
CA ASN A 130 -23.55 -24.02 -7.13
C ASN A 130 -23.85 -22.54 -6.82
N PHE A 131 -24.91 -21.99 -7.42
CA PHE A 131 -25.18 -20.55 -7.43
C PHE A 131 -25.23 -19.94 -6.02
N ASP A 132 -25.92 -20.59 -5.08
CA ASP A 132 -26.02 -20.11 -3.71
C ASP A 132 -24.65 -20.03 -3.02
N THR A 133 -23.82 -21.06 -3.19
CA THR A 133 -22.46 -21.10 -2.65
C THR A 133 -21.60 -19.99 -3.26
N ILE A 134 -21.68 -19.80 -4.58
CA ILE A 134 -20.91 -18.78 -5.31
C ILE A 134 -21.33 -17.37 -4.90
N LYS A 135 -22.63 -17.13 -4.69
CA LYS A 135 -23.13 -15.87 -4.15
C LYS A 135 -22.54 -15.57 -2.77
N TRP A 136 -22.51 -16.53 -1.85
CA TRP A 136 -21.89 -16.35 -0.54
C TRP A 136 -20.38 -16.14 -0.61
N ILE A 137 -19.71 -16.81 -1.55
CA ILE A 137 -18.28 -16.59 -1.85
C ILE A 137 -18.08 -15.14 -2.30
N GLY A 138 -18.88 -14.64 -3.24
CA GLY A 138 -18.81 -13.26 -3.72
C GLY A 138 -18.99 -12.23 -2.60
N ILE A 139 -19.99 -12.40 -1.74
CA ILE A 139 -20.19 -11.53 -0.55
C ILE A 139 -18.96 -11.56 0.37
N THR A 140 -18.36 -12.73 0.55
CA THR A 140 -17.16 -12.90 1.38
C THR A 140 -15.95 -12.21 0.77
N VAL A 141 -15.77 -12.26 -0.56
CA VAL A 141 -14.69 -11.58 -1.27
C VAL A 141 -14.82 -10.06 -1.11
N VAL A 142 -15.97 -9.48 -1.41
CA VAL A 142 -16.25 -8.04 -1.22
C VAL A 142 -15.93 -7.61 0.23
N ALA A 143 -16.32 -8.42 1.21
CA ALA A 143 -16.06 -8.14 2.61
C ALA A 143 -14.55 -8.19 2.96
N LEU A 144 -13.81 -9.16 2.41
CA LEU A 144 -12.36 -9.26 2.59
C LEU A 144 -11.61 -8.11 1.92
N GLU A 145 -12.07 -7.65 0.75
CA GLU A 145 -11.52 -6.47 0.07
C GLU A 145 -11.75 -5.20 0.88
N ALA A 146 -12.98 -4.97 1.35
CA ALA A 146 -13.31 -3.83 2.21
C ALA A 146 -12.51 -3.85 3.52
N LEU A 147 -12.33 -5.03 4.13
CA LEU A 147 -11.50 -5.19 5.32
C LEU A 147 -10.02 -4.91 5.02
N SER A 148 -9.51 -5.38 3.87
CA SER A 148 -8.13 -5.13 3.44
C SER A 148 -7.89 -3.63 3.20
N MET A 149 -8.85 -2.95 2.59
CA MET A 149 -8.84 -1.49 2.44
C MET A 149 -8.83 -0.79 3.80
N LEU A 150 -9.70 -1.19 4.73
CA LEU A 150 -9.73 -0.63 6.09
C LEU A 150 -8.38 -0.80 6.80
N MET A 151 -7.80 -2.01 6.73
CA MET A 151 -6.49 -2.30 7.33
C MET A 151 -5.38 -1.43 6.72
N ALA A 152 -5.41 -1.20 5.40
CA ALA A 152 -4.48 -0.30 4.74
C ALA A 152 -4.68 1.18 5.13
N ILE A 153 -5.93 1.63 5.37
CA ILE A 153 -6.22 2.99 5.88
C ILE A 153 -5.63 3.14 7.28
N ILE A 154 -5.85 2.16 8.16
CA ILE A 154 -5.32 2.18 9.53
C ILE A 154 -3.79 2.16 9.50
N LEU A 155 -3.19 1.33 8.64
CA LEU A 155 -1.73 1.28 8.49
C LEU A 155 -1.16 2.63 8.02
N LYS A 156 -1.85 3.32 7.12
CA LYS A 156 -1.53 4.70 6.71
C LYS A 156 -1.64 5.68 7.87
N ALA A 157 -2.73 5.62 8.64
CA ALA A 157 -3.00 6.51 9.75
C ALA A 157 -2.00 6.36 10.90
N LEU A 158 -1.47 5.15 11.12
CA LEU A 158 -0.45 4.90 12.13
C LEU A 158 0.92 5.54 11.79
N GLY A 159 1.12 6.06 10.56
CA GLY A 159 2.33 6.77 10.13
C GLY A 159 3.58 5.89 9.97
N PRO A 160 4.71 6.39 9.43
CA PRO A 160 5.94 5.61 9.28
C PRO A 160 6.57 5.22 10.63
N HIS A 161 7.33 4.12 10.67
CA HIS A 161 8.17 3.76 11.82
C HIS A 161 9.29 4.80 12.03
N PRO A 162 9.45 5.37 13.24
CA PRO A 162 10.69 6.07 13.62
C PRO A 162 11.91 5.12 13.69
N ALA A 163 11.66 3.81 13.73
CA ALA A 163 12.64 2.79 14.10
C ALA A 163 13.73 2.50 13.06
N ARG A 164 13.65 3.03 11.83
CA ARG A 164 14.71 2.82 10.82
C ARG A 164 15.92 3.76 10.99
N TYR A 165 15.89 4.65 11.99
CA TYR A 165 16.94 5.65 12.23
C TYR A 165 17.65 5.52 13.59
N TYR A 166 17.34 4.52 14.42
CA TYR A 166 17.83 4.42 15.82
C TYR A 166 18.30 3.02 16.22
N GLU A 167 18.86 2.27 15.27
CA GLU A 167 19.55 1.01 15.58
C GLU A 167 20.92 0.97 14.87
N SER A 168 21.61 2.11 14.89
CA SER A 168 23.06 2.18 14.67
C SER A 168 23.64 2.71 15.98
N ASP A 169 24.12 1.80 16.83
CA ASP A 169 24.89 2.08 18.04
C ASP A 169 26.30 2.61 17.67
N ASP A 170 26.37 3.60 16.79
CA ASP A 170 27.60 4.36 16.57
C ASP A 170 27.38 5.75 17.17
N ASP A 171 28.08 6.00 18.27
CA ASP A 171 28.24 7.28 18.93
C ASP A 171 28.72 8.36 17.94
N ASP A 172 27.79 9.13 17.38
CA ASP A 172 28.09 10.44 16.81
C ASP A 172 26.91 11.40 17.07
N PRO A 173 27.15 12.57 17.69
CA PRO A 173 26.08 13.53 17.94
C PRO A 173 25.50 14.03 16.62
N PRO A 174 24.17 14.23 16.52
CA PRO A 174 23.55 14.61 15.27
C PRO A 174 23.95 16.05 14.91
N GLU A 175 24.90 16.20 13.98
CA GLU A 175 25.13 17.43 13.23
C GLU A 175 23.99 17.61 12.20
N ARG A 176 22.75 17.68 12.68
CA ARG A 176 21.64 18.24 11.90
C ARG A 176 21.67 19.75 12.08
N VAL A 177 22.61 20.37 11.38
CA VAL A 177 22.62 21.79 11.06
C VAL A 177 21.25 22.21 10.52
N PRO A 178 20.50 23.11 11.19
CA PRO A 178 19.40 23.80 10.56
C PRO A 178 20.01 24.80 9.58
N LEU A 179 19.95 24.51 8.27
CA LEU A 179 20.38 25.39 7.18
C LEU A 179 19.43 26.59 7.00
N LEU A 180 19.16 27.35 8.08
CA LEU A 180 18.62 28.72 8.09
C LEU A 180 18.42 29.18 9.54
N ARG A 181 19.50 29.36 10.29
CA ARG A 181 19.50 30.27 11.45
C ARG A 181 20.47 31.40 11.15
N ASN A 182 19.94 32.45 10.54
CA ASN A 182 20.64 33.72 10.35
C ASN A 182 21.14 34.22 11.71
N TYR A 183 22.45 34.17 11.91
CA TYR A 183 23.14 34.79 13.02
C TYR A 183 24.33 35.59 12.47
N ALA A 184 24.33 36.89 12.69
CA ALA A 184 25.47 37.79 12.55
C ALA A 184 25.20 39.08 13.38
N PRO A 185 26.22 39.80 13.89
CA PRO A 185 26.54 39.91 15.33
C PRO A 185 26.68 41.38 15.84
N PRO A 186 26.95 41.63 17.15
CA PRO A 186 27.59 42.89 17.60
C PRO A 186 28.85 42.65 18.47
N PRO A 187 29.70 43.66 18.72
CA PRO A 187 30.64 44.38 17.83
C PRO A 187 32.13 44.04 18.19
N PRO A 188 33.16 44.65 17.53
CA PRO A 188 34.55 44.18 17.60
C PRO A 188 35.28 44.54 18.89
N HIS A 189 36.21 43.65 19.26
CA HIS A 189 37.17 43.80 20.35
C HIS A 189 38.19 44.90 20.05
N VAL A 190 38.44 45.79 21.01
CA VAL A 190 39.70 46.53 21.11
C VAL A 190 40.52 45.87 22.20
N ALA A 191 41.58 45.18 21.78
CA ALA A 191 42.65 44.72 22.64
C ALA A 191 43.47 45.95 23.09
N GLY A 192 43.65 46.10 24.40
CA GLY A 192 44.48 47.15 25.00
C GLY A 192 45.06 46.66 26.32
N ASP A 193 46.29 46.15 26.21
CA ASP A 193 47.40 46.02 27.18
C ASP A 193 47.15 45.88 28.70
N GLN A 194 47.85 44.90 29.27
CA GLN A 194 48.11 44.75 30.71
C GLN A 194 49.08 45.83 31.19
N LEU A 195 48.75 46.61 32.24
CA LEU A 195 49.75 47.07 33.21
C LEU A 195 49.14 47.64 34.51
N TYR A 196 49.55 47.05 35.64
CA TYR A 196 49.69 47.63 36.99
C TYR A 196 48.46 48.15 37.76
N GLY A 197 48.40 47.77 39.05
CA GLY A 197 47.85 48.67 40.09
C GLY A 197 46.95 48.02 41.12
N THR A 198 47.54 47.36 42.11
CA THR A 198 47.00 47.11 43.45
C THR A 198 46.26 48.33 44.03
N LYS A 199 44.98 48.18 44.46
CA LYS A 199 44.50 48.67 45.77
C LYS A 199 43.06 48.24 46.08
N ASN A 200 42.88 47.67 47.27
CA ASN A 200 41.60 47.57 47.97
C ASN A 200 41.00 48.96 48.19
N ASP A 201 39.67 49.09 48.13
CA ASP A 201 38.87 49.60 49.26
C ASP A 201 37.36 49.46 48.99
N SER A 202 36.66 49.26 50.10
CA SER A 202 35.25 48.96 50.25
C SER A 202 34.37 50.22 50.25
N SER A 203 33.10 50.03 49.86
CA SER A 203 31.90 50.84 50.13
C SER A 203 31.88 52.33 49.72
N ILE A 204 30.83 52.73 48.99
CA ILE A 204 29.86 53.79 49.37
C ILE A 204 28.87 54.07 48.21
N THR A 205 27.64 53.60 48.39
CA THR A 205 26.35 54.32 48.39
C THR A 205 26.12 55.58 47.52
N ARG A 206 24.98 55.54 46.79
CA ARG A 206 24.17 56.63 46.15
C ARG A 206 24.81 57.29 44.92
N ILE A 207 24.08 57.73 43.88
CA ILE A 207 22.86 58.53 43.90
C ILE A 207 22.11 58.38 42.56
N ASN A 208 20.79 58.19 42.63
CA ASN A 208 19.84 58.40 41.52
C ASN A 208 19.71 59.91 41.26
N ILE A 209 19.96 60.39 40.04
CA ILE A 209 19.43 61.67 39.56
C ILE A 209 18.87 61.51 38.15
N LYS A 210 17.57 61.81 38.09
CA LYS A 210 16.65 61.99 36.97
C LYS A 210 16.88 63.34 36.28
N ALA A 211 16.96 63.37 34.94
CA ALA A 211 16.51 64.45 34.03
C ALA A 211 16.90 64.06 32.59
N SER A 212 16.01 63.71 31.67
CA SER A 212 15.15 64.60 30.85
C SER A 212 15.90 65.79 30.25
N ARG A 213 16.47 65.62 29.05
CA ARG A 213 15.96 66.14 27.78
C ARG A 213 16.77 65.60 26.62
#